data_AF-W1J5U3-F1
#
_entry.id   AF-W1J5U3-F1
#
_cell.length_a   1.000
_cell.length_b   1.000
_cell.length_c   1.000
_cell.angle_alpha   90.00
_cell.angle_beta   90.00
_cell.angle_gamma   90.00
#
_symmetry.space_group_name_H-M   'P 1'
#
loop_
_entity.id
_entity.type
_entity.pdbx_description
1 polymer ?
#
loop_
_entity_poly.entity_id
_entity_poly.type
_entity_poly.pdbx_seq_one_letter_code
_entity_poly.pdbx_strand_id
1 'polypeptide(L)'
;MVCHISSHGRWQWAHYPLTDLVLAQGESRSIRFYAMSVSICERRKQYYEILEQTKVLNKMLNDDFQQGINSSQYQKMAQVSRATATRHLNHLMELGCLKKTDAGGRSTRYVIHHC
;
A
#
# COMPACT_ATOMS: atom_id res chain seq x y z
N MET A 1 7.35 41.21 13.04
CA MET A 1 7.84 40.82 14.37
C MET A 1 8.30 42.07 15.09
N VAL A 2 7.37 42.80 15.73
CA VAL A 2 7.73 43.84 16.69
C VAL A 2 6.72 43.72 17.83
N CYS A 3 7.14 43.08 18.91
CA CYS A 3 6.35 42.92 20.12
C CYS A 3 6.74 44.05 21.06
N HIS A 4 5.88 45.05 21.22
CA HIS A 4 6.03 46.05 22.26
C HIS A 4 5.08 45.67 23.41
N ILE A 5 5.64 45.19 24.51
CA ILE A 5 4.88 44.85 25.72
C ILE A 5 4.66 46.16 26.47
N SER A 6 3.43 46.68 26.42
CA SER A 6 2.97 47.71 27.34
C SER A 6 2.09 47.06 28.40
N SER A 7 2.50 47.26 29.64
CA SER A 7 1.85 46.90 30.88
C SER A 7 0.55 47.69 31.07
N HIS A 8 -0.54 46.97 31.38
CA HIS A 8 -1.91 47.43 31.67
C HIS A 8 -2.89 47.26 30.51
N GLY A 9 -3.67 46.18 30.58
CA GLY A 9 -4.80 45.97 29.68
C GLY A 9 -5.60 44.76 30.10
N ARG A 10 -6.70 45.02 30.81
CA ARG A 10 -7.83 44.10 31.01
C ARG A 10 -8.00 43.24 29.74
N TRP A 11 -7.87 41.92 29.87
CA TRP A 11 -8.11 40.97 28.79
C TRP A 11 -9.62 40.90 28.50
N GLN A 12 -10.14 41.86 27.73
CA GLN A 12 -11.44 41.76 27.08
C GLN A 12 -11.22 41.43 25.61
N TRP A 13 -10.89 40.18 25.31
CA TRP A 13 -10.82 39.68 23.94
C TRP A 13 -11.74 38.46 23.82
N ALA A 14 -13.00 38.65 24.23
CA ALA A 14 -14.10 37.81 23.80
C ALA A 14 -14.73 38.47 22.56
N HIS A 15 -14.04 38.38 21.42
CA HIS A 15 -14.63 38.77 20.14
C HIS A 15 -14.71 37.55 19.22
N TYR A 16 -15.94 37.03 19.14
CA TYR A 16 -16.50 36.07 18.20
C TYR A 16 -16.20 34.56 18.40
N PRO A 17 -16.89 33.90 19.37
CA PRO A 17 -16.98 32.43 19.41
C PRO A 17 -17.57 31.79 18.13
N LEU A 18 -18.26 32.58 17.31
CA LEU A 18 -18.84 32.13 16.04
C LEU A 18 -17.79 31.81 14.98
N THR A 19 -16.67 32.53 14.94
CA THR A 19 -15.59 32.29 13.97
C THR A 19 -14.81 31.02 14.30
N ASP A 20 -14.59 30.73 15.58
CA ASP A 20 -13.94 29.49 16.04
C ASP A 20 -14.79 28.25 15.71
N LEU A 21 -16.12 28.33 15.86
CA LEU A 21 -17.05 27.27 15.47
C LEU A 21 -17.09 27.05 13.95
N VAL A 22 -17.00 28.12 13.15
CA VAL A 22 -17.01 28.03 11.67
C VAL A 22 -15.67 27.49 11.14
N LEU A 23 -14.54 27.87 11.74
CA LEU A 23 -13.22 27.29 11.46
C LEU A 23 -13.20 25.78 11.76
N ALA A 24 -13.74 25.36 12.91
CA ALA A 24 -13.83 23.94 13.29
C ALA A 24 -14.73 23.10 12.34
N GLN A 25 -15.81 23.69 11.79
CA GLN A 25 -16.64 23.01 10.79
C GLN A 25 -15.92 22.83 9.44
N GLY A 26 -15.04 23.77 9.07
CA GLY A 26 -14.21 23.67 7.86
C GLY A 26 -13.20 22.53 7.92
N GLU A 27 -12.56 22.32 9.08
CA GLU A 27 -11.62 21.21 9.30
C GLU A 27 -12.30 19.84 9.18
N SER A 28 -13.49 19.66 9.77
CA SER A 28 -14.20 18.38 9.77
C SER A 28 -14.66 17.89 8.38
N ARG A 29 -14.88 18.82 7.43
CA ARG A 29 -15.16 18.48 6.02
C ARG A 29 -13.86 18.17 5.27
N SER A 30 -12.81 18.98 5.48
CA SER A 30 -11.48 18.77 4.90
C SER A 30 -10.89 17.41 5.28
N ILE A 31 -10.99 17.01 6.55
CA ILE A 31 -10.54 15.71 7.05
C ILE A 31 -11.28 14.56 6.36
N ARG A 32 -12.60 14.69 6.12
CA ARG A 32 -13.38 13.67 5.39
C ARG A 32 -13.00 13.58 3.92
N PHE A 33 -12.78 14.70 3.25
CA PHE A 33 -12.32 14.69 1.85
C PHE A 33 -10.91 14.09 1.72
N TYR A 34 -10.03 14.38 2.67
CA TYR A 34 -8.70 13.77 2.75
C TYR A 34 -8.78 12.26 3.06
N ALA A 35 -9.57 11.85 4.05
CA ALA A 35 -9.76 10.43 4.37
C ALA A 35 -10.35 9.65 3.18
N MET A 36 -11.37 10.22 2.52
CA MET A 36 -11.98 9.61 1.34
C MET A 36 -11.00 9.53 0.15
N SER A 37 -10.14 10.54 -0.05
CA SER A 37 -9.14 10.51 -1.12
C SER A 37 -8.06 9.46 -0.85
N VAL A 38 -7.63 9.28 0.40
CA VAL A 38 -6.71 8.20 0.81
C VAL A 38 -7.32 6.83 0.52
N SER A 39 -8.58 6.59 0.90
CA SER A 39 -9.27 5.32 0.64
C SER A 39 -9.50 5.03 -0.85
N ILE A 40 -9.60 6.06 -1.70
CA ILE A 40 -9.69 5.89 -3.16
C ILE A 40 -8.31 5.53 -3.74
N CYS A 41 -7.25 6.20 -3.29
CA CYS A 41 -5.88 5.90 -3.70
C CYS A 41 -5.45 4.48 -3.30
N GLU A 42 -5.85 4.01 -2.12
CA GLU A 42 -5.58 2.63 -1.67
C GLU A 42 -6.25 1.58 -2.55
N ARG A 43 -7.52 1.79 -2.93
CA ARG A 43 -8.23 0.89 -3.85
C ARG A 43 -7.57 0.78 -5.22
N ARG A 44 -6.98 1.87 -5.73
CA ARG A 44 -6.22 1.82 -6.99
C ARG A 44 -5.00 0.91 -6.88
N LYS A 45 -4.28 0.97 -5.77
CA LYS A 45 -3.10 0.13 -5.54
C LYS A 45 -3.45 -1.36 -5.55
N GLN A 46 -4.53 -1.73 -4.86
CA GLN A 46 -5.03 -3.11 -4.82
C GLN A 46 -5.36 -3.65 -6.22
N TYR A 47 -6.00 -2.84 -7.06
CA TYR A 47 -6.33 -3.23 -8.44
C TYR A 47 -5.07 -3.57 -9.25
N TYR A 48 -4.03 -2.74 -9.18
CA TYR A 48 -2.78 -3.00 -9.89
C TYR A 48 -2.03 -4.21 -9.33
N GLU A 49 -2.10 -4.47 -8.01
CA GLU A 49 -1.49 -5.67 -7.41
C GLU A 49 -2.09 -6.96 -7.98
N ILE A 50 -3.42 -7.04 -8.13
CA ILE A 50 -4.11 -8.20 -8.72
C ILE A 50 -3.74 -8.36 -10.20
N LEU A 51 -3.67 -7.25 -10.95
CA LEU A 51 -3.34 -7.28 -12.37
C LEU A 51 -1.92 -7.82 -12.61
N GLU A 52 -0.93 -7.36 -11.83
CA GLU A 52 0.46 -7.84 -11.94
C GLU A 52 0.59 -9.32 -11.57
N GLN A 53 -0.13 -9.78 -10.55
CA GLN A 53 -0.17 -11.21 -10.19
C GLN A 53 -0.73 -12.06 -11.33
N THR A 54 -1.83 -11.63 -11.94
CA THR A 54 -2.48 -12.31 -13.07
C THR A 54 -1.54 -12.37 -14.28
N LYS A 55 -0.80 -11.30 -14.55
CA LYS A 55 0.19 -11.23 -15.62
C LYS A 55 1.34 -12.23 -15.41
N VAL A 56 1.86 -12.34 -14.19
CA VAL A 56 2.89 -13.33 -13.87
C VAL A 56 2.35 -14.75 -13.99
N LEU A 57 1.14 -15.01 -13.49
CA LEU A 57 0.51 -16.33 -13.59
C LEU A 57 0.29 -16.76 -15.05
N ASN A 58 -0.28 -15.87 -15.87
CA ASN A 58 -0.45 -16.13 -17.31
C ASN A 58 0.89 -16.40 -17.99
N LYS A 59 1.94 -15.69 -17.60
CA LYS A 59 3.28 -15.94 -18.13
C LYS A 59 3.85 -17.29 -17.67
N MET A 60 3.64 -17.66 -16.40
CA MET A 60 4.07 -18.95 -15.86
C MET A 60 3.33 -20.14 -16.49
N LEU A 61 2.10 -19.94 -16.99
CA LEU A 61 1.36 -20.94 -17.74
C LEU A 61 1.80 -21.07 -19.20
N ASN A 62 2.27 -19.97 -19.81
CA ASN A 62 2.68 -19.94 -21.21
C ASN A 62 4.14 -20.34 -21.44
N ASP A 63 5.02 -20.01 -20.50
CA ASP A 63 6.43 -20.40 -20.54
C ASP A 63 6.58 -21.70 -19.72
N ASP A 64 7.21 -22.74 -20.29
CA ASP A 64 7.48 -24.04 -19.65
C ASP A 64 8.45 -23.91 -18.44
N PHE A 65 8.04 -23.22 -17.37
CA PHE A 65 8.78 -23.07 -16.12
C PHE A 65 8.68 -24.34 -15.26
N GLN A 66 9.05 -25.49 -15.84
CA GLN A 66 9.09 -26.82 -15.21
C GLN A 66 9.90 -26.84 -13.90
N GLN A 67 10.87 -25.92 -13.75
CA GLN A 67 11.78 -25.87 -12.62
C GLN A 67 11.39 -24.87 -11.52
N GLY A 68 10.23 -24.21 -11.66
CA GLY A 68 9.72 -23.23 -10.69
C GLY A 68 10.40 -21.86 -10.73
N ILE A 69 9.73 -20.86 -10.14
CA ILE A 69 10.16 -19.46 -10.12
C ILE A 69 10.91 -19.13 -8.82
N ASN A 70 11.92 -18.26 -8.92
CA ASN A 70 12.58 -17.67 -7.76
C ASN A 70 12.10 -16.23 -7.47
N SER A 71 12.35 -15.71 -6.26
CA SER A 71 11.91 -14.37 -5.85
C SER A 71 12.47 -13.24 -6.74
N SER A 72 13.71 -13.36 -7.21
CA SER A 72 14.34 -12.36 -8.10
C SER A 72 13.77 -12.39 -9.53
N GLN A 73 13.35 -13.56 -10.01
CA GLN A 73 12.69 -13.76 -11.30
C GLN A 73 11.29 -13.15 -11.24
N TYR A 74 10.54 -13.45 -10.17
CA TYR A 74 9.24 -12.83 -9.91
C TYR A 74 9.36 -11.30 -9.90
N GLN A 75 10.34 -10.77 -9.19
CA GLN A 75 10.62 -9.33 -9.12
C GLN A 75 10.82 -8.70 -10.51
N LYS A 76 11.60 -9.35 -11.39
CA LYS A 76 11.86 -8.85 -12.75
C LYS A 76 10.62 -8.89 -13.64
N MET A 77 9.75 -9.89 -13.49
CA MET A 77 8.55 -10.03 -14.30
C MET A 77 7.44 -9.05 -13.87
N ALA A 78 7.25 -8.88 -12.56
CA ALA A 78 6.22 -7.99 -12.00
C ALA A 78 6.70 -6.54 -11.83
N GLN A 79 7.99 -6.23 -12.05
CA GLN A 79 8.56 -4.89 -11.85
C GLN A 79 8.28 -4.31 -10.45
N VAL A 80 8.20 -5.17 -9.43
CA VAL A 80 7.93 -4.79 -8.05
C VAL A 80 9.19 -4.79 -7.20
N SER A 81 9.11 -4.21 -6.00
CA SER A 81 10.18 -4.34 -5.01
C SER A 81 10.34 -5.79 -4.54
N ARG A 82 11.52 -6.16 -4.04
CA ARG A 82 11.75 -7.50 -3.48
C ARG A 82 10.82 -7.82 -2.31
N ALA A 83 10.49 -6.84 -1.47
CA ALA A 83 9.57 -7.01 -0.34
C ALA A 83 8.10 -7.22 -0.78
N THR A 84 7.70 -6.57 -1.87
CA THR A 84 6.37 -6.79 -2.47
C THR A 84 6.30 -8.16 -3.14
N ALA A 85 7.38 -8.58 -3.81
CA ALA A 85 7.47 -9.91 -4.42
C ALA A 85 7.32 -11.04 -3.39
N THR A 86 7.96 -10.95 -2.23
CA THR A 86 7.81 -11.97 -1.17
C THR A 86 6.40 -12.02 -0.61
N ARG A 87 5.73 -10.87 -0.44
CA ARG A 87 4.32 -10.83 -0.05
C ARG A 87 3.42 -11.50 -1.08
N HIS A 88 3.59 -11.19 -2.36
CA HIS A 88 2.79 -11.79 -3.42
C HIS A 88 3.01 -13.31 -3.50
N LEU A 89 4.24 -13.77 -3.35
CA LEU A 89 4.55 -15.20 -3.33
C LEU A 89 3.89 -15.92 -2.15
N ASN A 90 3.89 -15.31 -0.95
CA ASN A 90 3.18 -15.87 0.20
C ASN A 90 1.66 -15.91 -0.04
N HIS A 91 1.08 -14.87 -0.63
CA HIS A 91 -0.34 -14.86 -0.97
C HIS A 91 -0.71 -15.97 -1.98
N LEU A 92 0.13 -16.19 -2.98
CA LEU A 92 -0.03 -17.28 -3.95
C LEU A 92 0.13 -18.68 -3.31
N MET A 93 0.91 -18.80 -2.22
CA MET A 93 0.97 -20.03 -1.43
C MET A 93 -0.32 -20.26 -0.64
N GLU A 94 -0.89 -19.21 -0.04
CA GLU A 94 -2.17 -19.28 0.68
C GLU A 94 -3.34 -19.68 -0.25
N LEU A 95 -3.32 -19.19 -1.49
CA LEU A 95 -4.29 -19.57 -2.52
C LEU A 95 -4.11 -21.01 -3.03
N GLY A 96 -3.03 -21.71 -2.63
CA GLY A 96 -2.76 -23.09 -3.01
C GLY A 96 -2.21 -23.26 -4.43
N CYS A 97 -1.92 -22.18 -5.14
CA CYS A 97 -1.39 -22.23 -6.52
C CYS A 97 0.10 -22.63 -6.56
N LEU A 98 0.87 -22.30 -5.52
CA LEU A 98 2.32 -22.53 -5.47
C LEU A 98 2.74 -23.31 -4.23
N LYS A 99 3.66 -24.27 -4.39
CA LYS A 99 4.37 -24.93 -3.27
C LYS A 99 5.84 -24.56 -3.27
N LYS A 100 6.39 -24.33 -2.08
CA LYS A 100 7.84 -24.26 -1.87
C LYS A 100 8.40 -25.66 -2.09
N THR A 101 9.43 -25.78 -2.92
CA THR A 101 10.15 -27.04 -3.08
C THR A 101 11.08 -27.24 -1.89
N ASP A 102 11.23 -28.49 -1.40
CA ASP A 102 12.12 -28.86 -0.27
C ASP A 102 13.62 -28.68 -0.54
N ALA A 103 13.97 -28.03 -1.66
CA ALA A 103 15.33 -27.64 -1.99
C ALA A 103 15.80 -26.51 -1.05
N GLY A 104 16.12 -26.89 0.19
CA GLY A 104 16.64 -26.06 1.28
C GLY A 104 18.06 -25.58 1.04
N GLY A 105 18.27 -24.79 -0.01
CA GLY A 105 19.52 -24.07 -0.28
C GLY A 105 19.34 -22.55 -0.24
N ARG A 106 20.34 -21.80 -0.74
CA ARG A 106 20.33 -20.32 -0.80
C ARG A 106 19.22 -19.71 -1.69
N SER A 107 18.49 -20.53 -2.46
CA SER A 107 17.39 -20.09 -3.31
C SER A 107 16.16 -20.97 -3.12
N THR A 108 15.15 -20.44 -2.44
CA THR A 108 13.81 -21.05 -2.41
C THR A 108 13.17 -20.94 -3.79
N ARG A 109 12.70 -22.07 -4.33
CA ARG A 109 11.93 -22.12 -5.57
C ARG A 109 10.46 -22.39 -5.28
N TYR A 110 9.60 -21.80 -6.10
CA TYR A 110 8.15 -21.93 -6.04
C TYR A 110 7.70 -22.66 -7.30
N VAL A 111 7.11 -23.83 -7.14
CA VAL A 111 6.59 -24.66 -8.24
C VAL A 111 5.07 -24.59 -8.25
N ILE A 112 4.47 -24.63 -9.44
CA ILE A 112 3.02 -24.75 -9.59
C ILE A 112 2.62 -26.12 -9.06
N HIS A 113 1.58 -26.15 -8.23
CA HIS A 113 1.01 -27.42 -7.80
C HIS A 113 0.18 -27.99 -8.96
N HIS A 114 0.75 -28.94 -9.70
CA HIS A 114 -0.03 -29.77 -10.61
C HIS A 114 -0.75 -30.83 -9.75
N CYS A 115 -2.07 -30.70 -9.62
CA CYS A 115 -2.92 -31.83 -9.21
C CYS A 115 -3.12 -32.77 -10.40
#